data_AF-A0A067BN32-F1
#
_entry.id   AF-A0A067BN32-F1
#
_cell.length_a   1.000
_cell.length_b   1.000
_cell.length_c   1.000
_cell.angle_alpha   90.00
_cell.angle_beta   90.00
_cell.angle_gamma   90.00
#
_symmetry.space_group_name_H-M   'P 1'
#
loop_
_entity.id
_entity.type
_entity.pdbx_description
1 polymer ?
#
loop_
_entity_poly.entity_id
_entity_poly.type
_entity_poly.pdbx_seq_one_letter_code
_entity_poly.pdbx_strand_id
1 'polypeptide(L)'
;MAAACTSDQQWMTSALWNTNVSAACAATFDTAAKTMMNAIDIQNRYQICQAPCSADLVSLMTNLPVCDDNASILPIIAQIGQSCATTNGAWCTSVDDALFNIALSTPAWANCTSALGATLLSLAPEDIASAYTLCGSATCRAFIASVADTLPNCWMTSGTNTRTLFQQVFGCTPATMGGPCTMIDQYGAQSTMQASTVWSNCSNVLGWPTSFQIVARHLASPPSGFCQSPCPRYLLSVLRALPHCTVEGGQFIDDLMPVYSTCPDVLTTVAPTLPSSQNGSIMPPITSSSMAHRIL
;
A
#
# COMPACT_ATOMS: atom_id res chain seq x y z
N MET A 1 -10.30 16.98 -43.35
CA MET A 1 -9.22 16.00 -43.63
C MET A 1 -7.94 16.79 -43.54
N ALA A 2 -6.93 16.32 -42.80
CA ALA A 2 -5.65 17.01 -42.78
C ALA A 2 -4.99 16.80 -44.16
N ALA A 3 -3.92 17.54 -44.45
CA ALA A 3 -3.15 17.26 -45.65
C ALA A 3 -2.25 16.03 -45.41
N ALA A 4 -1.93 15.31 -46.48
CA ALA A 4 -0.86 14.31 -46.46
C ALA A 4 0.43 14.94 -45.91
N CYS A 5 1.22 14.16 -45.17
CA CYS A 5 2.47 14.68 -44.63
C CYS A 5 3.43 15.04 -45.77
N THR A 6 4.12 16.17 -45.66
CA THR A 6 5.24 16.48 -46.56
C THR A 6 6.40 15.52 -46.30
N SER A 7 7.32 15.40 -47.25
CA SER A 7 8.56 14.61 -47.07
C SER A 7 9.32 15.02 -45.81
N ASP A 8 9.35 16.32 -45.50
CA ASP A 8 10.02 16.86 -44.31
C ASP A 8 9.29 16.45 -43.02
N GLN A 9 7.96 16.46 -43.03
CA GLN A 9 7.15 15.99 -41.89
C GLN A 9 7.29 14.49 -41.66
N GLN A 10 7.36 13.69 -42.72
CA GLN A 10 7.63 12.25 -42.63
C GLN A 10 9.03 11.97 -42.08
N TRP A 11 10.04 12.71 -42.54
CA TRP A 11 11.40 12.61 -42.01
C TRP A 11 11.49 13.00 -40.53
N MET A 12 10.86 14.12 -40.13
CA MET A 12 10.80 14.54 -38.72
C MET A 12 10.09 13.51 -37.85
N THR A 13 8.98 12.94 -38.33
CA THR A 13 8.26 11.88 -37.62
C THR A 13 9.15 10.66 -37.42
N SER A 14 9.81 10.18 -38.48
CA SER A 14 10.75 9.07 -38.40
C SER A 14 11.92 9.38 -37.47
N ALA A 15 12.46 10.60 -37.52
CA ALA A 15 13.50 11.06 -36.62
C ALA A 15 13.02 11.03 -35.17
N LEU A 16 11.84 11.56 -34.85
CA LEU A 16 11.27 11.55 -33.48
C LEU A 16 11.07 10.13 -32.94
N TRP A 17 10.54 9.20 -33.75
CA TRP A 17 10.36 7.81 -33.33
C TRP A 17 11.66 7.07 -33.12
N ASN A 18 12.67 7.36 -33.94
CA ASN A 18 13.99 6.74 -33.89
C ASN A 18 14.99 7.50 -33.02
N THR A 19 14.61 8.69 -32.51
CA THR A 19 15.43 9.41 -31.56
C THR A 19 15.49 8.56 -30.31
N ASN A 20 16.71 8.38 -29.79
CA ASN A 20 16.83 7.69 -28.53
C ASN A 20 16.04 8.47 -27.48
N VAL A 21 15.20 7.80 -26.69
CA VAL A 21 14.78 8.42 -25.42
C VAL A 21 16.05 8.89 -24.71
N SER A 22 15.98 10.02 -24.01
CA SER A 22 17.18 10.61 -23.37
C SER A 22 17.94 9.52 -22.62
N ALA A 23 19.28 9.57 -22.59
CA ALA A 23 20.05 8.51 -21.93
C ALA A 23 19.59 8.25 -20.48
N ALA A 24 19.07 9.29 -19.82
CA ALA A 24 18.47 9.22 -18.50
C ALA A 24 17.12 8.48 -18.50
N CYS A 25 16.27 8.65 -19.52
CA CYS A 25 15.02 7.90 -19.69
C CYS A 25 15.29 6.46 -20.16
N ALA A 26 16.23 6.26 -21.09
CA ALA A 26 16.65 4.93 -21.52
C ALA A 26 17.10 4.06 -20.32
N ALA A 27 17.76 4.68 -19.33
CA ALA A 27 18.22 3.99 -18.13
C ALA A 27 17.10 3.56 -17.18
N THR A 28 15.86 4.05 -17.34
CA THR A 28 14.71 3.62 -16.51
C THR A 28 14.03 2.37 -17.05
N PHE A 29 14.33 1.95 -18.29
CA PHE A 29 13.81 0.73 -18.88
C PHE A 29 14.83 -0.42 -18.75
N ASP A 30 14.38 -1.58 -18.26
CA ASP A 30 15.20 -2.80 -18.10
C ASP A 30 15.48 -3.54 -19.43
N THR A 31 15.18 -2.91 -20.57
CA THR A 31 15.32 -3.52 -21.89
C THR A 31 15.99 -2.58 -22.87
N ALA A 32 16.38 -3.12 -24.03
CA ALA A 32 16.94 -2.39 -25.17
C ALA A 32 15.97 -1.37 -25.82
N ALA A 33 14.99 -0.85 -25.08
CA ALA A 33 14.08 0.23 -25.45
C ALA A 33 14.87 1.53 -25.62
N LYS A 34 15.63 1.60 -26.70
CA LYS A 34 16.35 2.80 -27.09
C LYS A 34 15.42 3.81 -27.74
N THR A 35 14.33 3.38 -28.36
CA THR A 35 13.43 4.26 -29.11
C THR A 35 12.15 4.59 -28.35
N MET A 36 11.58 5.75 -28.66
CA MET A 36 10.29 6.20 -28.16
C MET A 36 9.16 5.20 -28.49
N MET A 37 9.25 4.54 -29.65
CA MET A 37 8.29 3.51 -30.07
C MET A 37 8.25 2.31 -29.11
N ASN A 38 9.40 1.87 -28.61
CA ASN A 38 9.48 0.79 -27.64
C ASN A 38 9.10 1.26 -26.22
N ALA A 39 9.41 2.51 -25.88
CA ALA A 39 9.04 3.12 -24.60
C ALA A 39 7.52 3.30 -24.44
N ILE A 40 6.80 3.46 -25.56
CA ILE A 40 5.34 3.65 -25.58
C ILE A 40 4.55 2.33 -25.47
N ASP A 41 5.23 1.18 -25.55
CA ASP A 41 4.60 -0.13 -25.34
C ASP A 41 3.88 -0.19 -23.99
N ILE A 42 2.77 -0.94 -23.93
CA ILE A 42 1.88 -1.06 -22.76
C ILE A 42 2.66 -1.37 -21.47
N GLN A 43 3.71 -2.19 -21.56
CA GLN A 43 4.52 -2.56 -20.40
C GLN A 43 5.39 -1.41 -19.87
N ASN A 44 5.65 -0.39 -20.69
CA ASN A 44 6.57 0.71 -20.45
C ASN A 44 5.86 2.05 -20.22
N ARG A 45 4.53 2.10 -20.37
CA ARG A 45 3.72 3.33 -20.22
C ARG A 45 3.83 3.96 -18.84
N TYR A 46 4.10 3.17 -17.80
CA TYR A 46 4.32 3.73 -16.48
C TYR A 46 5.63 4.52 -16.44
N GLN A 47 6.73 3.89 -16.84
CA GLN A 47 8.06 4.47 -16.81
C GLN A 47 8.15 5.68 -17.74
N ILE A 48 7.42 5.70 -18.86
CA ILE A 48 7.39 6.86 -19.76
C ILE A 48 6.70 8.10 -19.16
N CYS A 49 5.79 7.89 -18.21
CA CYS A 49 5.14 8.96 -17.46
C CYS A 49 5.97 9.49 -16.28
N GLN A 50 7.04 8.79 -15.90
CA GLN A 50 7.91 9.20 -14.79
C GLN A 50 9.07 10.08 -15.27
N ALA A 51 9.63 10.89 -14.37
CA ALA A 51 10.88 11.59 -14.66
C ALA A 51 12.03 10.57 -14.80
N PRO A 52 12.95 10.73 -15.75
CA PRO A 52 13.06 11.85 -16.71
C PRO A 52 12.25 11.66 -18.02
N CYS A 53 11.66 10.50 -18.24
CA CYS A 53 10.95 10.15 -19.48
C CYS A 53 9.74 11.04 -19.81
N SER A 54 9.09 11.62 -18.79
CA SER A 54 7.97 12.53 -19.00
C SER A 54 8.36 13.75 -19.84
N ALA A 55 9.61 14.22 -19.75
CA ALA A 55 10.12 15.30 -20.60
C ALA A 55 10.25 14.86 -22.07
N ASP A 56 10.70 13.61 -22.30
CA ASP A 56 10.81 13.05 -23.65
C ASP A 56 9.43 12.82 -24.27
N LEU A 57 8.45 12.37 -23.47
CA LEU A 57 7.06 12.25 -23.90
C LEU A 57 6.45 13.61 -24.25
N VAL A 58 6.66 14.65 -23.42
CA VAL A 58 6.19 16.01 -23.73
C VAL A 58 6.85 16.51 -25.01
N SER A 59 8.16 16.28 -25.20
CA SER A 59 8.87 16.63 -26.42
C SER A 59 8.27 15.96 -27.66
N LEU A 60 7.95 14.67 -27.57
CA LEU A 60 7.25 13.95 -28.64
C LEU A 60 5.88 14.57 -28.93
N MET A 61 5.08 14.82 -27.89
CA MET A 61 3.75 15.43 -28.01
C MET A 61 3.79 16.81 -28.68
N THR A 62 4.80 17.63 -28.37
CA THR A 62 4.92 18.99 -28.90
C THR A 62 5.48 19.04 -30.32
N ASN A 63 6.33 18.09 -30.70
CA ASN A 63 7.08 18.13 -31.95
C ASN A 63 6.50 17.23 -33.05
N LEU A 64 5.53 16.35 -32.74
CA LEU A 64 4.93 15.48 -33.75
C LEU A 64 4.08 16.30 -34.75
N PRO A 65 4.37 16.26 -36.06
CA PRO A 65 3.61 17.02 -37.05
C PRO A 65 2.15 16.56 -37.14
N VAL A 66 1.23 17.52 -37.24
CA VAL A 66 -0.19 17.25 -37.49
C VAL A 66 -0.44 17.13 -38.99
N CYS A 67 -0.53 15.89 -39.49
CA CYS A 67 -0.82 15.55 -40.89
C CYS A 67 -1.55 14.19 -40.97
N ASP A 68 -2.15 13.88 -42.12
CA ASP A 68 -3.03 12.71 -42.30
C ASP A 68 -2.33 11.38 -41.97
N ASP A 69 -1.04 11.22 -42.31
CA ASP A 69 -0.31 9.96 -42.03
C ASP A 69 -0.09 9.74 -40.51
N ASN A 70 -0.10 10.82 -39.72
CA ASN A 70 0.03 10.79 -38.26
C ASN A 70 -1.33 10.74 -37.54
N ALA A 71 -2.46 10.81 -38.26
CA ALA A 71 -3.79 10.92 -37.67
C ALA A 71 -4.16 9.71 -36.79
N SER A 72 -3.61 8.53 -37.05
CA SER A 72 -3.82 7.33 -36.24
C SER A 72 -2.96 7.29 -34.98
N ILE A 73 -1.82 7.99 -34.96
CA ILE A 73 -0.84 7.92 -33.86
C ILE A 73 -1.01 9.10 -32.89
N LEU A 74 -1.43 10.27 -33.37
CA LEU A 74 -1.70 11.45 -32.53
C LEU A 74 -2.67 11.14 -31.37
N PRO A 75 -3.81 10.43 -31.57
CA PRO A 75 -4.69 10.06 -30.47
C PRO A 75 -4.03 9.11 -29.47
N ILE A 76 -3.15 8.21 -29.91
CA ILE A 76 -2.43 7.26 -29.05
C ILE A 76 -1.45 8.02 -28.15
N ILE A 77 -0.64 8.91 -28.72
CA ILE A 77 0.29 9.76 -27.95
C ILE A 77 -0.47 10.70 -27.01
N ALA A 78 -1.55 11.31 -27.49
CA ALA A 78 -2.39 12.17 -26.64
C ALA A 78 -3.01 11.36 -25.49
N GLN A 79 -3.47 10.13 -25.76
CA GLN A 79 -3.97 9.22 -24.73
C GLN A 79 -2.87 8.82 -23.74
N ILE A 80 -1.63 8.61 -24.19
CA ILE A 80 -0.50 8.32 -23.31
C ILE A 80 -0.17 9.55 -22.44
N GLY A 81 -0.10 10.74 -23.04
CA GLY A 81 0.09 11.99 -22.29
C GLY A 81 -1.02 12.25 -21.27
N GLN A 82 -2.27 11.99 -21.64
CA GLN A 82 -3.41 12.02 -20.72
C GLN A 82 -3.30 10.93 -19.65
N SER A 83 -2.78 9.75 -19.99
CA SER A 83 -2.55 8.68 -19.03
C SER A 83 -1.43 9.01 -18.03
N CYS A 84 -0.53 9.92 -18.37
CA CYS A 84 0.45 10.45 -17.44
C CYS A 84 -0.13 11.51 -16.49
N ALA A 85 -1.32 12.04 -16.78
CA ALA A 85 -2.03 12.93 -15.88
C ALA A 85 -2.81 12.11 -14.84
N THR A 86 -2.16 11.76 -13.74
CA THR A 86 -2.81 11.10 -12.59
C THR A 86 -3.92 12.01 -12.03
N THR A 87 -5.10 11.47 -11.73
CA THR A 87 -6.22 12.24 -11.15
C THR A 87 -6.08 12.41 -9.64
N ASN A 88 -4.99 13.04 -9.21
CA ASN A 88 -4.69 13.22 -7.79
C ASN A 88 -5.82 13.96 -7.06
N GLY A 89 -6.36 13.35 -6.01
CA GLY A 89 -7.47 13.85 -5.21
C GLY A 89 -8.87 13.53 -5.74
N ALA A 90 -9.00 12.92 -6.93
CA ALA A 90 -10.28 12.50 -7.50
C ALA A 90 -10.40 10.98 -7.54
N TRP A 91 -11.48 10.46 -8.12
CA TRP A 91 -11.63 9.03 -8.37
C TRP A 91 -10.60 8.56 -9.40
N CYS A 92 -10.04 7.37 -9.17
CA CYS A 92 -9.12 6.73 -10.08
C CYS A 92 -9.80 6.46 -11.41
N THR A 93 -9.09 6.76 -12.49
CA THR A 93 -9.45 6.33 -13.84
C THR A 93 -8.91 4.92 -14.09
N SER A 94 -9.32 4.30 -15.20
CA SER A 94 -8.77 3.02 -15.63
C SER A 94 -7.25 3.06 -15.86
N VAL A 95 -6.71 4.26 -16.14
CA VAL A 95 -5.27 4.46 -16.23
C VAL A 95 -4.63 4.37 -14.86
N ASP A 96 -5.16 5.08 -13.86
CA ASP A 96 -4.58 5.07 -12.50
C ASP A 96 -4.56 3.64 -11.93
N ASP A 97 -5.61 2.86 -12.19
CA ASP A 97 -5.68 1.45 -11.81
C ASP A 97 -4.60 0.62 -12.53
N ALA A 98 -4.37 0.86 -13.83
CA ALA A 98 -3.31 0.19 -14.57
C ALA A 98 -1.91 0.57 -14.03
N LEU A 99 -1.68 1.86 -13.73
CA LEU A 99 -0.43 2.34 -13.14
C LEU A 99 -0.18 1.70 -11.77
N PHE A 100 -1.21 1.60 -10.92
CA PHE A 100 -1.13 0.92 -9.64
C PHE A 100 -0.76 -0.57 -9.80
N ASN A 101 -1.40 -1.29 -10.73
CA ASN A 101 -1.08 -2.70 -11.00
C ASN A 101 0.33 -2.91 -11.57
N ILE A 102 0.80 -2.01 -12.44
CA ILE A 102 2.17 -2.04 -12.94
C ILE A 102 3.15 -1.80 -11.81
N ALA A 103 2.88 -0.83 -10.93
CA ALA A 103 3.71 -0.55 -9.77
C ALA A 103 3.89 -1.79 -8.87
N LEU A 104 2.83 -2.56 -8.64
CA LEU A 104 2.90 -3.85 -7.91
C LEU A 104 3.74 -4.91 -8.63
N SER A 105 3.84 -4.84 -9.95
CA SER A 105 4.64 -5.74 -10.79
C SER A 105 6.09 -5.27 -10.98
N THR A 106 6.47 -4.13 -10.40
CA THR A 106 7.82 -3.57 -10.51
C THR A 106 8.85 -4.57 -9.98
N PRO A 107 9.91 -4.90 -10.76
CA PRO A 107 11.00 -5.73 -10.28
C PRO A 107 11.63 -5.15 -9.01
N ALA A 108 11.78 -5.99 -8.00
CA ALA A 108 12.46 -5.62 -6.78
C ALA A 108 13.95 -5.35 -7.05
N TRP A 109 14.51 -4.35 -6.37
CA TRP A 109 15.95 -4.13 -6.45
C TRP A 109 16.72 -5.36 -5.95
N ALA A 110 17.80 -5.71 -6.64
CA ALA A 110 18.63 -6.88 -6.31
C ALA A 110 19.26 -6.81 -4.91
N ASN A 111 19.38 -5.61 -4.32
CA ASN A 111 19.86 -5.42 -2.96
C ASN A 111 18.72 -5.38 -1.90
N CYS A 112 17.46 -5.43 -2.31
CA CYS A 112 16.33 -5.64 -1.42
C CYS A 112 16.06 -7.15 -1.23
N THR A 113 16.09 -7.93 -2.30
CA THR A 113 15.83 -9.38 -2.27
C THR A 113 16.81 -10.13 -3.16
N SER A 114 17.18 -11.34 -2.75
CA SER A 114 18.00 -12.27 -3.53
C SER A 114 17.17 -13.16 -4.46
N ALA A 115 15.84 -13.11 -4.38
CA ALA A 115 14.97 -13.90 -5.22
C ALA A 115 14.96 -13.34 -6.65
N LEU A 116 15.44 -14.15 -7.61
CA LEU A 116 15.48 -13.77 -9.02
C LEU A 116 14.06 -13.56 -9.55
N GLY A 117 13.82 -12.40 -10.17
CA GLY A 117 12.52 -12.06 -10.74
C GLY A 117 11.45 -11.70 -9.71
N ALA A 118 11.82 -11.46 -8.45
CA ALA A 118 10.89 -10.95 -7.46
C ALA A 118 10.32 -9.58 -7.88
N THR A 119 9.02 -9.43 -7.71
CA THR A 119 8.30 -8.16 -7.88
C THR A 119 7.92 -7.58 -6.52
N LEU A 120 7.52 -6.30 -6.48
CA LEU A 120 7.00 -5.71 -5.25
C LEU A 120 5.86 -6.55 -4.64
N LEU A 121 4.90 -7.01 -5.45
CA LEU A 121 3.80 -7.85 -4.97
C LEU A 121 4.30 -9.14 -4.32
N SER A 122 5.33 -9.78 -4.88
CA SER A 122 5.92 -11.00 -4.29
C SER A 122 6.68 -10.75 -2.99
N LEU A 123 6.98 -9.48 -2.66
CA LEU A 123 7.59 -9.09 -1.39
C LEU A 123 6.56 -8.80 -0.30
N ALA A 124 5.25 -8.84 -0.62
CA ALA A 124 4.22 -8.63 0.39
C ALA A 124 4.40 -9.66 1.52
N PRO A 125 4.56 -9.22 2.77
CA PRO A 125 4.77 -10.15 3.88
C PRO A 125 3.52 -10.99 4.12
N GLU A 126 3.70 -12.18 4.68
CA GLU A 126 2.60 -13.05 5.10
C GLU A 126 2.36 -12.98 6.61
N ASP A 127 3.35 -12.46 7.36
CA ASP A 127 3.33 -12.37 8.82
C ASP A 127 4.15 -11.18 9.35
N ILE A 128 4.12 -10.96 10.65
CA ILE A 128 4.86 -9.87 11.30
C ILE A 128 6.38 -10.01 11.20
N ALA A 129 6.90 -11.24 11.15
CA ALA A 129 8.34 -11.48 11.09
C ALA A 129 8.91 -11.12 9.71
N SER A 130 8.22 -11.50 8.65
CA SER A 130 8.51 -11.11 7.27
C SER A 130 8.31 -9.61 7.06
N ALA A 131 7.28 -9.00 7.65
CA ALA A 131 7.08 -7.55 7.63
C ALA A 131 8.26 -6.80 8.27
N TYR A 132 8.72 -7.22 9.46
CA TYR A 132 9.90 -6.64 10.09
C TYR A 132 11.19 -6.90 9.33
N THR A 133 11.33 -8.06 8.68
CA THR A 133 12.49 -8.36 7.85
C THR A 133 12.56 -7.41 6.65
N LEU A 134 11.44 -7.25 5.93
CA LEU A 134 11.32 -6.33 4.80
C LEU A 134 11.60 -4.88 5.23
N CYS A 135 10.95 -4.41 6.30
CA CYS A 135 11.08 -3.05 6.77
C CYS A 135 12.37 -2.78 7.56
N GLY A 136 13.07 -3.81 8.01
CA GLY A 136 14.40 -3.71 8.62
C GLY A 136 15.49 -3.41 7.58
N SER A 137 15.29 -3.80 6.32
CA SER A 137 16.22 -3.57 5.22
C SER A 137 16.11 -2.12 4.69
N ALA A 138 17.18 -1.34 4.83
CA ALA A 138 17.22 0.02 4.33
C ALA A 138 17.05 0.11 2.80
N THR A 139 17.57 -0.86 2.06
CA THR A 139 17.43 -0.95 0.60
C THR A 139 16.00 -1.29 0.19
N CYS A 140 15.32 -2.19 0.91
CA CYS A 140 13.90 -2.48 0.66
C CYS A 140 13.01 -1.29 0.98
N ARG A 141 13.24 -0.58 2.10
CA ARG A 141 12.49 0.64 2.41
C ARG A 141 12.65 1.70 1.32
N ALA A 142 13.87 1.90 0.82
CA ALA A 142 14.13 2.83 -0.27
C ALA A 142 13.43 2.41 -1.57
N PHE A 143 13.44 1.12 -1.91
CA PHE A 143 12.70 0.58 -3.04
C PHE A 143 11.19 0.83 -2.90
N ILE A 144 10.58 0.45 -1.77
CA ILE A 144 9.15 0.63 -1.49
C ILE A 144 8.77 2.12 -1.55
N ALA A 145 9.58 3.00 -0.98
CA ALA A 145 9.36 4.45 -1.04
C ALA A 145 9.41 4.97 -2.49
N SER A 146 10.38 4.51 -3.28
CA SER A 146 10.48 4.90 -4.70
C SER A 146 9.24 4.49 -5.50
N VAL A 147 8.65 3.31 -5.22
CA VAL A 147 7.40 2.89 -5.85
C VAL A 147 6.24 3.74 -5.33
N ALA A 148 6.14 3.96 -4.01
CA ALA A 148 5.10 4.79 -3.40
C ALA A 148 5.01 6.21 -3.99
N ASP A 149 6.17 6.83 -4.25
CA ASP A 149 6.25 8.18 -4.80
C ASP A 149 5.68 8.27 -6.21
N THR A 150 5.75 7.17 -6.95
CA THR A 150 5.30 7.07 -8.33
C THR A 150 3.82 6.67 -8.47
N LEU A 151 3.18 6.21 -7.39
CA LEU A 151 1.77 5.84 -7.40
C LEU A 151 0.85 7.06 -7.59
N PRO A 152 -0.26 6.88 -8.33
CA PRO A 152 -1.33 7.86 -8.36
C PRO A 152 -1.86 8.10 -6.94
N ASN A 153 -2.37 9.30 -6.68
CA ASN A 153 -3.00 9.66 -5.40
C ASN A 153 -4.50 9.87 -5.61
N CYS A 154 -5.20 8.82 -6.05
CA CYS A 154 -6.61 8.84 -6.39
C CYS A 154 -7.42 7.87 -5.53
N TRP A 155 -8.74 8.06 -5.49
CA TRP A 155 -9.69 7.20 -4.77
C TRP A 155 -10.19 6.08 -5.68
N MET A 156 -9.92 4.83 -5.32
CA MET A 156 -10.44 3.66 -6.04
C MET A 156 -11.95 3.53 -5.83
N THR A 157 -12.65 2.76 -6.67
CA THR A 157 -14.10 2.52 -6.54
C THR A 157 -14.53 1.93 -5.19
N SER A 158 -13.62 1.27 -4.46
CA SER A 158 -13.84 0.80 -3.09
C SER A 158 -13.96 1.93 -2.06
N GLY A 159 -13.60 3.17 -2.43
CA GLY A 159 -13.54 4.30 -1.50
C GLY A 159 -12.20 4.39 -0.75
N THR A 160 -11.20 3.59 -1.12
CA THR A 160 -9.84 3.66 -0.55
C THR A 160 -8.90 4.40 -1.50
N ASN A 161 -8.08 5.29 -0.96
CA ASN A 161 -7.05 5.96 -1.74
C ASN A 161 -5.89 4.99 -2.08
N THR A 162 -5.39 5.02 -3.32
CA THR A 162 -4.32 4.14 -3.81
C THR A 162 -3.03 4.20 -2.99
N ARG A 163 -2.60 5.40 -2.55
CA ARG A 163 -1.44 5.54 -1.66
C ARG A 163 -1.72 4.99 -0.28
N THR A 164 -2.92 5.19 0.24
CA THR A 164 -3.35 4.60 1.52
C THR A 164 -3.33 3.08 1.45
N LEU A 165 -3.90 2.48 0.40
CA LEU A 165 -3.87 1.03 0.18
C LEU A 165 -2.42 0.53 0.11
N PHE A 166 -1.55 1.25 -0.60
CA PHE A 166 -0.14 0.89 -0.67
C PHE A 166 0.54 0.90 0.70
N GLN A 167 0.30 1.92 1.52
CA GLN A 167 0.84 1.99 2.89
C GLN A 167 0.27 0.89 3.80
N GLN A 168 -0.98 0.49 3.58
CA GLN A 168 -1.58 -0.65 4.28
C GLN A 168 -0.89 -1.98 3.96
N VAL A 169 -0.37 -2.15 2.74
CA VAL A 169 0.25 -3.40 2.28
C VAL A 169 1.78 -3.41 2.43
N PHE A 170 2.46 -2.28 2.24
CA PHE A 170 3.93 -2.19 2.22
C PHE A 170 4.50 -1.13 3.17
N GLY A 171 3.66 -0.39 3.89
CA GLY A 171 4.09 0.73 4.73
C GLY A 171 4.98 0.28 5.89
N CYS A 172 6.23 0.76 5.90
CA CYS A 172 7.24 0.42 6.90
C CYS A 172 7.32 1.39 8.09
N THR A 173 6.54 2.46 8.06
CA THR A 173 6.49 3.47 9.12
C THR A 173 5.14 3.36 9.80
N PRO A 174 5.08 3.26 11.14
CA PRO A 174 3.82 3.28 11.87
C PRO A 174 2.97 4.49 11.49
N ALA A 175 1.66 4.31 11.45
CA ALA A 175 0.72 5.37 11.15
C ALA A 175 0.83 6.50 12.19
N THR A 176 0.61 7.73 11.73
CA THR A 176 0.34 8.83 12.65
C THR A 176 -0.95 8.55 13.42
N MET A 177 -1.02 9.01 14.67
CA MET A 177 -2.22 8.85 15.51
C MET A 177 -3.50 9.28 14.77
N GLY A 178 -4.46 8.36 14.66
CA GLY A 178 -5.74 8.57 13.96
C GLY A 178 -5.68 8.50 12.42
N GLY A 179 -4.50 8.29 11.83
CA GLY A 179 -4.35 8.03 10.41
C GLY A 179 -4.72 6.60 10.02
N PRO A 180 -4.72 6.25 8.72
CA PRO A 180 -4.90 4.88 8.27
C PRO A 180 -3.77 3.98 8.73
N CYS A 181 -4.09 2.78 9.24
CA CYS A 181 -3.11 1.80 9.67
C CYS A 181 -2.18 1.40 8.52
N THR A 182 -0.88 1.37 8.77
CA THR A 182 0.09 0.82 7.81
C THR A 182 0.22 -0.69 7.96
N MET A 183 0.98 -1.32 7.08
CA MET A 183 1.32 -2.74 7.14
C MET A 183 1.88 -3.14 8.53
N ILE A 184 2.85 -2.39 9.06
CA ILE A 184 3.43 -2.68 10.37
C ILE A 184 2.39 -2.56 11.50
N ASP A 185 1.47 -1.60 11.41
CA ASP A 185 0.40 -1.48 12.41
C ASP A 185 -0.55 -2.66 12.37
N GLN A 186 -0.93 -3.11 11.17
CA GLN A 186 -1.86 -4.24 10.99
C GLN A 186 -1.27 -5.56 11.47
N TYR A 187 -0.04 -5.90 11.06
CA TYR A 187 0.62 -7.11 11.54
C TYR A 187 0.97 -7.00 13.03
N GLY A 188 1.32 -5.81 13.52
CA GLY A 188 1.56 -5.57 14.94
C GLY A 188 0.32 -5.82 15.77
N ALA A 189 -0.82 -5.29 15.35
CA ALA A 189 -2.12 -5.54 15.98
C ALA A 189 -2.50 -7.02 15.93
N GLN A 190 -2.34 -7.68 14.78
CA GLN A 190 -2.59 -9.11 14.64
C GLN A 190 -1.71 -9.93 15.59
N SER A 191 -0.42 -9.63 15.66
CA SER A 191 0.53 -10.28 16.56
C SER A 191 0.14 -10.06 18.03
N THR A 192 -0.24 -8.84 18.42
CA THR A 192 -0.71 -8.53 19.77
C THR A 192 -1.98 -9.31 20.12
N MET A 193 -2.95 -9.37 19.21
CA MET A 193 -4.18 -10.13 19.42
C MET A 193 -3.94 -11.64 19.52
N GLN A 194 -3.00 -12.18 18.74
CA GLN A 194 -2.64 -13.60 18.77
C GLN A 194 -1.82 -13.98 20.01
N ALA A 195 -0.91 -13.11 20.44
CA ALA A 195 -0.09 -13.32 21.64
C ALA A 195 -0.88 -13.10 22.95
N SER A 196 -1.99 -12.37 22.89
CA SER A 196 -2.84 -12.10 24.05
C SER A 196 -3.65 -13.34 24.42
N THR A 197 -3.14 -14.11 25.38
CA THR A 197 -3.90 -15.20 26.01
C THR A 197 -5.00 -14.63 26.88
N VAL A 198 -6.25 -15.06 26.65
CA VAL A 198 -7.38 -14.69 27.50
C VAL A 198 -7.08 -15.08 28.94
N TRP A 199 -7.26 -14.13 29.88
CA TRP A 199 -7.06 -14.43 31.29
C TRP A 199 -7.92 -15.62 31.71
N SER A 200 -7.33 -16.55 32.48
CA SER A 200 -8.02 -17.78 32.88
C SER A 200 -9.32 -17.53 33.64
N ASN A 201 -9.36 -16.48 34.47
CA ASN A 201 -10.56 -16.05 35.18
C ASN A 201 -11.63 -15.43 34.26
N CYS A 202 -11.26 -14.98 33.07
CA CYS A 202 -12.19 -14.57 32.04
C CYS A 202 -12.72 -15.78 31.25
N SER A 203 -11.82 -16.62 30.73
CA SER A 203 -12.21 -17.80 29.95
C SER A 203 -13.08 -18.76 30.75
N ASN A 204 -12.79 -18.95 32.04
CA ASN A 204 -13.57 -19.84 32.92
C ASN A 204 -15.00 -19.33 33.16
N VAL A 205 -15.19 -18.01 33.25
CA VAL A 205 -16.52 -17.42 33.50
C VAL A 205 -17.40 -17.51 32.25
N LEU A 206 -16.81 -17.34 31.07
CA LEU A 206 -17.55 -17.32 29.81
C LEU A 206 -17.67 -18.70 29.15
N GLY A 207 -16.87 -19.69 29.59
CA GLY A 207 -16.74 -20.98 28.91
C GLY A 207 -16.18 -20.84 27.49
N TRP A 208 -15.43 -19.76 27.21
CA TRP A 208 -14.94 -19.44 25.88
C TRP A 208 -13.53 -19.97 25.64
N PRO A 209 -13.18 -20.26 24.37
CA PRO A 209 -11.80 -20.54 23.99
C PRO A 209 -10.85 -19.39 24.35
N THR A 210 -9.58 -19.71 24.53
CA THR A 210 -8.54 -18.80 25.04
C THR A 210 -8.04 -17.75 24.04
N SER A 211 -8.68 -17.62 22.87
CA SER A 211 -8.26 -16.67 21.82
C SER A 211 -9.04 -15.36 21.88
N PHE A 212 -8.34 -14.23 21.86
CA PHE A 212 -8.93 -12.90 21.84
C PHE A 212 -9.98 -12.69 20.73
N GLN A 213 -9.74 -13.19 19.52
CA GLN A 213 -10.64 -13.03 18.37
C GLN A 213 -12.05 -13.57 18.62
N ILE A 214 -12.15 -14.67 19.38
CA ILE A 214 -13.45 -15.26 19.74
C ILE A 214 -14.16 -14.37 20.76
N VAL A 215 -13.44 -13.89 21.78
CA VAL A 215 -13.98 -12.96 22.78
C VAL A 215 -14.51 -11.68 22.12
N ALA A 216 -13.75 -11.10 21.19
CA ALA A 216 -14.15 -9.89 20.47
C ALA A 216 -15.41 -10.10 19.62
N ARG A 217 -15.53 -11.24 18.93
CA ARG A 217 -16.72 -11.57 18.11
C ARG A 217 -18.01 -11.63 18.92
N HIS A 218 -17.93 -12.06 20.17
CA HIS A 218 -19.08 -12.19 21.06
C HIS A 218 -19.45 -10.88 21.78
N LEU A 219 -18.69 -9.79 21.62
CA LEU A 219 -19.05 -8.49 22.23
C LEU A 219 -20.40 -7.95 21.76
N ALA A 220 -20.85 -8.30 20.55
CA ALA A 220 -22.17 -7.89 20.05
C ALA A 220 -23.34 -8.56 20.81
N SER A 221 -23.10 -9.69 21.48
CA SER A 221 -24.08 -10.41 22.28
C SER A 221 -23.37 -11.19 23.39
N PRO A 222 -22.90 -10.49 24.43
CA PRO A 222 -22.14 -11.14 25.50
C PRO A 222 -23.08 -12.01 26.36
N PRO A 223 -22.57 -13.10 26.95
CA PRO A 223 -23.33 -13.94 27.85
C PRO A 223 -23.60 -13.19 29.16
N SER A 224 -24.58 -13.69 29.92
CA SER A 224 -24.85 -13.19 31.26
C SER A 224 -23.60 -13.28 32.14
N GLY A 225 -23.35 -12.25 32.96
CA GLY A 225 -22.17 -12.20 33.82
C GLY A 225 -20.93 -11.60 33.16
N PHE A 226 -20.91 -11.36 31.85
CA PHE A 226 -19.75 -10.78 31.15
C PHE A 226 -19.28 -9.47 31.79
N CYS A 227 -20.19 -8.53 32.03
CA CYS A 227 -19.84 -7.22 32.61
C CYS A 227 -19.43 -7.28 34.09
N GLN A 228 -19.81 -8.35 34.81
CA GLN A 228 -19.41 -8.59 36.20
C GLN A 228 -18.11 -9.41 36.29
N SER A 229 -17.62 -9.92 35.16
CA SER A 229 -16.41 -10.73 35.09
C SER A 229 -15.15 -9.87 34.90
N PRO A 230 -13.95 -10.48 34.99
CA PRO A 230 -12.69 -9.82 34.62
C PRO A 230 -12.54 -9.54 33.11
N CYS A 231 -13.41 -10.08 32.26
CA CYS A 231 -13.28 -10.03 30.80
C CYS A 231 -13.29 -8.62 30.18
N PRO A 232 -14.16 -7.68 30.60
CA PRO A 232 -14.13 -6.34 30.03
C PRO A 232 -12.78 -5.64 30.29
N ARG A 233 -12.18 -5.85 31.47
CA ARG A 233 -10.85 -5.30 31.79
C ARG A 233 -9.75 -5.92 30.95
N TYR A 234 -9.81 -7.24 30.73
CA TYR A 234 -8.90 -7.93 29.82
C TYR A 234 -9.00 -7.36 28.40
N LEU A 235 -10.22 -7.23 27.84
CA LEU A 235 -10.41 -6.69 26.50
C LEU A 235 -9.88 -5.26 26.39
N LEU A 236 -10.19 -4.40 27.37
CA LEU A 236 -9.63 -3.05 27.40
C LEU A 236 -8.11 -3.05 27.48
N SER A 237 -7.48 -3.99 28.20
CA SER A 237 -6.01 -4.08 28.25
C SER A 237 -5.39 -4.46 26.90
N VAL A 238 -6.02 -5.35 26.15
CA VAL A 238 -5.54 -5.76 24.83
C VAL A 238 -5.79 -4.64 23.81
N LEU A 239 -7.00 -4.07 23.78
CA LEU A 239 -7.35 -2.99 22.85
C LEU A 239 -6.45 -1.77 23.03
N ARG A 240 -6.13 -1.38 24.27
CA ARG A 240 -5.19 -0.28 24.55
C ARG A 240 -3.75 -0.54 24.12
N ALA A 241 -3.38 -1.80 23.88
CA ALA A 241 -2.06 -2.16 23.37
C ALA A 241 -2.02 -2.19 21.83
N LEU A 242 -3.16 -2.02 21.15
CA LEU A 242 -3.23 -1.91 19.70
C LEU A 242 -2.83 -0.50 19.25
N PRO A 243 -2.30 -0.35 18.02
CA PRO A 243 -1.97 0.97 17.48
C PRO A 243 -3.23 1.82 17.33
N HIS A 244 -3.15 3.12 17.61
CA HIS A 244 -4.28 4.05 17.44
C HIS A 244 -4.37 4.55 16.00
N CYS A 245 -4.84 3.68 15.11
CA CYS A 245 -4.99 3.93 13.67
C CYS A 245 -6.32 3.35 13.15
N THR A 246 -6.69 3.76 11.93
CA THR A 246 -7.95 3.37 11.29
C THR A 246 -7.75 2.28 10.24
N VAL A 247 -8.63 1.28 10.25
CA VAL A 247 -8.71 0.25 9.19
C VAL A 247 -9.67 0.71 8.07
N GLU A 248 -9.84 -0.12 7.03
CA GLU A 248 -10.81 0.14 5.96
C GLU A 248 -12.21 0.41 6.53
N GLY A 249 -12.88 1.45 6.05
CA GLY A 249 -14.14 1.94 6.62
C GLY A 249 -13.99 2.96 7.76
N GLY A 250 -12.76 3.35 8.13
CA GLY A 250 -12.49 4.43 9.08
C GLY A 250 -12.67 4.05 10.56
N GLN A 251 -12.80 2.76 10.87
CA GLN A 251 -12.90 2.26 12.23
C GLN A 251 -11.53 2.22 12.90
N PHE A 252 -11.46 2.64 14.16
CA PHE A 252 -10.25 2.50 14.96
C PHE A 252 -10.02 1.04 15.33
N ILE A 253 -8.80 0.53 15.14
CA ILE A 253 -8.47 -0.84 15.52
C ILE A 253 -8.47 -1.06 17.04
N ASP A 254 -8.26 0.01 17.81
CA ASP A 254 -8.32 0.05 19.26
C ASP A 254 -9.68 0.57 19.80
N ASP A 255 -10.75 0.53 19.00
CA ASP A 255 -12.06 1.06 19.40
C ASP A 255 -12.57 0.40 20.69
N LEU A 256 -12.64 1.20 21.76
CA LEU A 256 -13.09 0.79 23.08
C LEU A 256 -14.62 0.91 23.23
N MET A 257 -15.30 1.62 22.32
CA MET A 257 -16.73 1.91 22.41
C MET A 257 -17.62 0.66 22.46
N PRO A 258 -17.33 -0.44 21.74
CA PRO A 258 -18.08 -1.68 21.89
C PRO A 258 -18.04 -2.23 23.32
N VAL A 259 -16.92 -2.11 24.03
CA VAL A 259 -16.80 -2.58 25.42
C VAL A 259 -17.56 -1.66 26.38
N TYR A 260 -17.42 -0.34 26.21
CA TYR A 260 -18.10 0.64 27.06
C TYR A 260 -19.62 0.66 26.88
N SER A 261 -20.11 0.52 25.65
CA SER A 261 -21.55 0.43 25.37
C SER A 261 -22.16 -0.85 25.96
N THR A 262 -21.40 -1.94 25.93
CA THR A 262 -21.82 -3.24 26.49
C THR A 262 -21.78 -3.25 28.01
N CYS A 263 -20.74 -2.68 28.62
CA CYS A 263 -20.51 -2.66 30.06
C CYS A 263 -20.20 -1.24 30.56
N PRO A 264 -21.22 -0.38 30.75
CA PRO A 264 -21.02 1.02 31.12
C PRO A 264 -20.28 1.23 32.44
N ASP A 265 -20.47 0.32 33.42
CA ASP A 265 -19.85 0.41 34.75
C ASP A 265 -18.32 0.22 34.74
N VAL A 266 -17.75 -0.22 33.61
CA VAL A 266 -16.29 -0.42 33.48
C VAL A 266 -15.55 0.93 33.39
N LEU A 267 -16.22 1.99 32.95
CA LEU A 267 -15.64 3.35 32.91
C LEU A 267 -15.33 3.89 34.31
N THR A 268 -16.16 3.56 35.30
CA THR A 268 -16.08 4.17 36.64
C THR A 268 -15.07 3.47 37.55
N THR A 269 -14.64 2.26 37.20
CA THR A 269 -13.75 1.45 38.05
C THR A 269 -12.25 1.66 37.80
N VAL A 270 -11.87 2.50 36.83
CA VAL A 270 -10.46 2.76 36.49
C VAL A 270 -10.17 4.25 36.57
N ALA A 271 -9.84 4.75 37.77
CA ALA A 271 -9.10 6.00 37.86
C ALA A 271 -7.76 5.81 37.12
N PRO A 272 -7.40 6.67 36.16
CA PRO A 272 -6.26 6.44 35.29
C PRO A 272 -4.97 6.68 36.06
N THR A 273 -4.28 5.61 36.45
CA THR A 273 -2.82 5.66 36.57
C THR A 273 -2.29 5.45 35.16
N LEU A 274 -2.08 6.54 34.42
CA LEU A 274 -1.41 6.52 33.13
C LEU A 274 0.00 5.93 33.33
N PRO A 275 0.36 4.80 32.69
CA PRO A 275 1.76 4.45 32.58
C PRO A 275 2.44 5.56 31.77
N SER A 276 3.48 6.15 32.35
CA SER A 276 4.40 7.06 31.68
C SER A 276 4.74 6.52 30.30
N SER A 277 4.54 7.38 29.28
CA SER A 277 5.04 7.22 27.91
C SER A 277 6.31 6.39 27.87
N GLN A 278 6.19 5.13 27.47
CA GLN A 278 7.37 4.36 27.06
C GLN A 278 7.82 4.92 25.72
N ASN A 279 8.76 5.84 25.85
CA ASN A 279 9.69 6.23 24.80
C ASN A 279 10.24 4.97 24.11
N GLY A 280 9.82 4.74 22.86
CA GLY A 280 10.50 3.95 21.83
C GLY A 280 11.35 2.75 22.25
N SER A 281 10.81 1.80 23.03
CA SER A 281 11.47 0.51 23.18
C SER A 281 11.27 -0.34 21.93
N ILE A 282 12.38 -0.49 21.20
CA ILE A 282 12.57 -1.46 20.12
C ILE A 282 12.04 -2.82 20.60
N MET A 283 11.03 -3.34 19.91
CA MET A 283 10.47 -4.67 20.16
C MET A 283 11.63 -5.69 20.15
N PRO A 284 11.78 -6.53 21.18
CA PRO A 284 12.85 -7.53 21.19
C PRO A 284 12.66 -8.50 20.01
N PRO A 285 13.75 -9.04 19.44
CA PRO A 285 13.66 -9.97 18.32
C PRO A 285 12.85 -11.19 18.74
N ILE A 286 11.69 -11.39 18.10
CA ILE A 286 10.87 -12.58 18.29
C ILE A 286 11.62 -13.74 17.63
N THR A 287 12.09 -14.69 18.43
CA THR A 287 12.66 -15.94 17.94
C THR A 287 11.54 -16.79 17.33
N SER A 288 11.59 -16.93 16.00
CA SER A 288 10.62 -17.68 15.19
C SER A 288 10.52 -19.15 15.62
N SER A 289 9.29 -19.59 15.91
CA SER A 289 8.92 -21.00 15.89
C SER A 289 7.84 -21.17 14.81
N SER A 290 8.15 -22.00 13.82
CA SER A 290 7.41 -22.19 12.57
C SER A 290 5.95 -22.63 12.79
N MET A 291 5.00 -21.83 12.26
CA MET A 291 3.68 -22.31 11.85
C MET A 291 3.23 -21.52 10.63
N ALA A 292 3.41 -22.11 9.45
CA ALA A 292 2.81 -21.64 8.20
C ALA A 292 1.40 -22.24 8.06
N HIS A 293 0.37 -21.42 7.91
CA HIS A 293 -0.91 -21.82 7.34
C HIS A 293 -1.44 -20.72 6.41
N ARG A 294 -1.76 -21.15 5.19
CA ARG A 294 -2.26 -20.36 4.06
C ARG A 294 -3.62 -19.73 4.37
N ILE A 295 -3.81 -18.47 3.99
CA ILE A 295 -5.12 -17.90 3.65
C ILE A 295 -4.95 -17.07 2.37
N LEU A 296 -5.57 -17.57 1.29
CA LEU A 296 -6.33 -16.78 0.32
C LEU A 296 -7.77 -17.31 0.41
#